data_AF-A0A3D1XQF6-F1
#
_entry.id   AF-A0A3D1XQF6-F1
#
_cell.length_a   1.000
_cell.length_b   1.000
_cell.length_c   1.000
_cell.angle_alpha   90.00
_cell.angle_beta   90.00
_cell.angle_gamma   90.00
#
_symmetry.space_group_name_H-M   'P 1'
#
loop_
_entity.id
_entity.type
_entity.pdbx_description
1 polymer ?
#
loop_
_entity_poly.entity_id
_entity_poly.type
_entity_poly.pdbx_seq_one_letter_code
_entity_poly.pdbx_strand_id
1 'polypeptide(L)'
;MDLFEKNLKLLQKHDPALANRVKRHGPPENVRVNLSKEGLPVPQIAGTSLHSQYHPVKEAEQLTRRFEYDENSRTVVFGLGFGYHVLPLLEKREVTVIEPLMTIFRAFMSSVDLKPFLPGVRFRIAETPASLLARYEPKCWNIFKHIPSIRIGEAYYKQLEKGLEARKFISNKSLKVLVVKPIYGGSLPTANYCVDALKNLGHEVETVDCDKFADGFFSLKETTKIKTNAEFLSQKFLNLMGEVTAAKAAEFRPDMILALAQAPLTPEAINRLKELEIPVTFWFVEDFRTLPYWK
;
A
#
# COMPACT_ATOMS: atom_id res chain seq x y z
N MET A 1 -30.92 1.25 -20.12
CA MET A 1 -29.62 1.72 -19.61
C MET A 1 -28.82 0.50 -19.23
N ASP A 2 -27.60 0.35 -19.73
CA ASP A 2 -26.71 -0.76 -19.35
C ASP A 2 -26.52 -0.78 -17.82
N LEU A 3 -26.49 -1.97 -17.22
CA LEU A 3 -26.39 -2.14 -15.76
C LEU A 3 -25.09 -1.50 -15.23
N PHE A 4 -24.00 -1.63 -15.99
CA PHE A 4 -22.74 -0.98 -15.65
C PHE A 4 -22.88 0.54 -15.55
N GLU A 5 -23.52 1.19 -16.52
CA GLU A 5 -23.72 2.64 -16.52
C GLU A 5 -24.62 3.10 -15.35
N LYS A 6 -25.65 2.31 -15.02
CA LYS A 6 -26.49 2.56 -13.83
C LYS A 6 -25.64 2.51 -12.55
N ASN A 7 -24.86 1.44 -12.40
CA ASN A 7 -24.00 1.24 -11.23
C ASN A 7 -22.88 2.28 -11.15
N LEU A 8 -22.32 2.70 -12.28
CA LEU A 8 -21.29 3.71 -12.38
C LEU A 8 -21.81 5.07 -11.90
N LYS A 9 -23.03 5.46 -12.33
CA LYS A 9 -23.67 6.69 -11.82
C LYS A 9 -23.91 6.65 -10.32
N LEU A 10 -24.30 5.49 -9.78
CA LEU A 10 -24.48 5.33 -8.34
C LEU A 10 -23.14 5.45 -7.61
N LEU A 11 -22.12 4.72 -8.06
CA LEU A 11 -20.78 4.75 -7.49
C LEU A 11 -20.17 6.15 -7.55
N GLN A 12 -20.38 6.90 -8.63
CA GLN A 12 -19.89 8.27 -8.79
C GLN A 12 -20.37 9.21 -7.67
N LYS A 13 -21.55 8.96 -7.06
CA LYS A 13 -22.08 9.75 -5.95
C LYS A 13 -21.41 9.41 -4.60
N HIS A 14 -20.91 8.20 -4.44
CA HIS A 14 -20.37 7.70 -3.16
C HIS A 14 -18.82 7.60 -3.15
N ASP A 15 -18.21 7.24 -4.28
CA ASP A 15 -16.77 7.19 -4.49
C ASP A 15 -16.41 7.64 -5.93
N PRO A 16 -16.33 8.97 -6.17
CA PRO A 16 -15.95 9.53 -7.46
C PRO A 16 -14.60 9.02 -7.99
N ALA A 17 -13.65 8.73 -7.10
CA ALA A 17 -12.30 8.32 -7.48
C ALA A 17 -12.31 6.88 -8.01
N LEU A 18 -12.99 5.96 -7.31
CA LEU A 18 -13.15 4.59 -7.77
C LEU A 18 -13.99 4.51 -9.04
N ALA A 19 -15.07 5.29 -9.15
CA ALA A 19 -15.89 5.39 -10.36
C ALA A 19 -15.04 5.78 -11.59
N ASN A 20 -14.19 6.81 -11.46
CA ASN A 20 -13.26 7.20 -12.52
C ASN A 20 -12.26 6.10 -12.89
N ARG A 21 -11.72 5.38 -11.89
CA ARG A 21 -10.76 4.28 -12.12
C ARG A 21 -11.40 3.11 -12.86
N VAL A 22 -12.58 2.67 -12.46
CA VAL A 22 -13.28 1.53 -13.09
C VAL A 22 -13.79 1.89 -14.49
N LYS A 23 -14.24 3.14 -14.71
CA LYS A 23 -14.67 3.63 -16.04
C LYS A 23 -13.55 3.56 -17.08
N ARG A 24 -12.30 3.86 -16.67
CA ARG A 24 -11.11 3.81 -17.55
C ARG A 24 -10.63 2.39 -17.83
N HIS A 25 -11.12 1.40 -17.08
CA HIS A 25 -10.77 0.02 -17.32
C HIS A 25 -11.52 -0.51 -18.55
N GLY A 26 -10.95 -1.46 -19.27
CA GLY A 26 -11.65 -2.17 -20.35
C GLY A 26 -12.70 -3.14 -19.81
N PRO A 27 -13.54 -3.74 -20.69
CA PRO A 27 -14.37 -4.87 -20.31
C PRO A 27 -13.51 -6.01 -19.71
N PRO A 28 -14.06 -6.84 -18.82
CA PRO A 28 -13.28 -7.83 -18.08
C PRO A 28 -12.94 -9.02 -18.97
N GLU A 29 -11.79 -8.98 -19.65
CA GLU A 29 -11.39 -10.01 -20.63
C GLU A 29 -11.10 -11.39 -19.99
N ASN A 30 -10.61 -11.40 -18.76
CA ASN A 30 -10.19 -12.61 -18.06
C ASN A 30 -11.19 -13.13 -17.01
N VAL A 31 -12.40 -12.57 -16.97
CA VAL A 31 -13.47 -12.99 -16.05
C VAL A 31 -14.64 -13.51 -16.87
N ARG A 32 -14.94 -14.81 -16.73
CA ARG A 32 -16.15 -15.40 -17.31
C ARG A 32 -17.28 -15.30 -16.31
N VAL A 33 -18.43 -14.80 -16.74
CA VAL A 33 -19.63 -14.75 -15.90
C VAL A 33 -20.59 -15.83 -16.36
N ASN A 34 -20.79 -16.84 -15.51
CA ASN A 34 -21.75 -17.91 -15.77
C ASN A 34 -23.00 -17.68 -14.93
N LEU A 35 -24.15 -18.21 -15.35
CA LEU A 35 -25.34 -18.23 -14.52
C LEU A 35 -25.34 -19.49 -13.66
N SER A 36 -25.66 -19.33 -12.37
CA SER A 36 -25.95 -20.45 -11.48
C SER A 36 -27.27 -21.13 -11.86
N LYS A 37 -27.57 -22.28 -11.24
CA LYS A 37 -28.87 -22.97 -11.40
C LYS A 37 -30.07 -22.11 -11.00
N GLU A 38 -29.86 -21.11 -10.14
CA GLU A 38 -30.88 -20.12 -9.74
C GLU A 38 -30.90 -18.87 -10.64
N GLY A 39 -30.14 -18.86 -11.75
CA GLY A 39 -30.08 -17.74 -12.68
C GLY A 39 -29.27 -16.55 -12.16
N LEU A 40 -28.55 -16.70 -11.05
CA LEU A 40 -27.71 -15.66 -10.46
C LEU A 40 -26.30 -15.68 -11.06
N PRO A 41 -25.69 -14.52 -11.35
CA PRO A 41 -24.39 -14.46 -12.02
C PRO A 41 -23.23 -14.86 -11.10
N VAL A 42 -22.32 -15.68 -11.59
CA VAL A 42 -21.18 -16.22 -10.84
C VAL A 42 -19.89 -15.97 -11.64
N PRO A 43 -18.91 -15.25 -11.08
CA PRO A 43 -17.64 -15.00 -11.74
C PRO A 43 -16.73 -16.21 -11.62
N GLN A 44 -16.09 -16.53 -12.74
CA GLN A 44 -15.03 -17.52 -12.86
C GLN A 44 -13.78 -16.86 -13.42
N ILE A 45 -12.65 -17.04 -12.74
CA ILE A 45 -11.34 -16.49 -13.12
C ILE A 45 -10.28 -17.58 -12.98
N ALA A 46 -9.40 -17.71 -13.96
CA ALA A 46 -8.38 -18.76 -14.01
C ALA A 46 -8.94 -20.18 -13.73
N GLY A 47 -10.12 -20.48 -14.27
CA GLY A 47 -10.82 -21.76 -14.06
C GLY A 47 -11.52 -21.91 -12.70
N THR A 48 -11.28 -21.03 -11.74
CA THR A 48 -11.90 -21.08 -10.40
C THR A 48 -13.19 -20.30 -10.36
N SER A 49 -14.29 -20.96 -9.98
CA SER A 49 -15.56 -20.29 -9.66
C SER A 49 -15.44 -19.64 -8.28
N LEU A 50 -15.78 -18.35 -8.17
CA LEU A 50 -15.68 -17.66 -6.88
C LEU A 50 -16.91 -17.87 -5.99
N HIS A 51 -18.02 -18.38 -6.54
CA HIS A 51 -19.23 -18.73 -5.81
C HIS A 51 -19.78 -20.06 -6.31
N SER A 52 -20.71 -20.65 -5.56
CA SER A 52 -21.47 -21.82 -5.92
C SER A 52 -22.20 -21.61 -7.24
N GLN A 53 -22.02 -22.56 -8.16
CA GLN A 53 -22.74 -22.59 -9.44
C GLN A 53 -24.19 -23.09 -9.28
N TYR A 54 -24.58 -23.50 -8.07
CA TYR A 54 -25.92 -24.01 -7.78
C TYR A 54 -26.73 -23.00 -6.97
N HIS A 55 -26.26 -22.66 -5.76
CA HIS A 55 -27.00 -21.86 -4.78
C HIS A 55 -26.08 -20.82 -4.10
N PRO A 56 -25.64 -19.77 -4.82
CA PRO A 56 -24.66 -18.81 -4.31
C PRO A 56 -25.13 -18.03 -3.06
N VAL A 57 -26.44 -17.73 -2.96
CA VAL A 57 -27.00 -17.03 -1.79
C VAL A 57 -26.99 -17.94 -0.56
N LYS A 58 -27.41 -19.21 -0.70
CA LYS A 58 -27.42 -20.18 0.42
C LYS A 58 -26.00 -20.46 0.92
N GLU A 59 -25.03 -20.58 0.00
CA GLU A 59 -23.61 -20.71 0.35
C GLU A 59 -23.15 -19.51 1.19
N ALA A 60 -23.43 -18.28 0.71
CA ALA A 60 -23.07 -17.05 1.41
C ALA A 60 -23.67 -16.96 2.82
N GLU A 61 -24.95 -17.28 2.99
CA GLU A 61 -25.59 -17.34 4.31
C GLU A 61 -24.90 -18.38 5.22
N GLN A 62 -24.63 -19.58 4.71
CA GLN A 62 -23.98 -20.63 5.49
C GLN A 62 -22.56 -20.23 5.93
N LEU A 63 -21.78 -19.62 5.04
CA LEU A 63 -20.42 -19.17 5.33
C LEU A 63 -20.41 -18.05 6.39
N THR A 64 -21.37 -17.13 6.34
CA THR A 64 -21.42 -15.95 7.21
C THR A 64 -22.06 -16.22 8.58
N ARG A 65 -22.88 -17.28 8.73
CA ARG A 65 -23.53 -17.64 10.00
C ARG A 65 -22.57 -17.84 11.18
N ARG A 66 -21.36 -18.34 10.92
CA ARG A 66 -20.33 -18.58 11.96
C ARG A 66 -19.38 -17.40 12.16
N PHE A 67 -19.59 -16.31 11.44
CA PHE A 67 -18.72 -15.14 11.56
C PHE A 67 -19.07 -14.39 12.85
N GLU A 68 -18.14 -14.38 13.79
CA GLU A 68 -18.25 -13.65 15.05
C GLU A 68 -17.93 -12.17 14.80
N TYR A 69 -18.80 -11.29 15.27
CA TYR A 69 -18.62 -9.85 15.11
C TYR A 69 -17.93 -9.27 16.35
N ASP A 70 -16.86 -8.51 16.14
CA ASP A 70 -16.25 -7.69 17.18
C ASP A 70 -16.76 -6.25 17.08
N GLU A 71 -17.50 -5.78 18.09
CA GLU A 71 -18.10 -4.45 18.15
C GLU A 71 -17.07 -3.32 18.00
N ASN A 72 -15.84 -3.53 18.50
CA ASN A 72 -14.75 -2.54 18.48
C ASN A 72 -13.97 -2.52 17.17
N SER A 73 -14.36 -3.35 16.20
CA SER A 73 -13.70 -3.48 14.91
C SER A 73 -14.67 -3.15 13.78
N ARG A 74 -14.12 -2.93 12.59
CA ARG A 74 -14.92 -2.96 11.36
C ARG A 74 -14.87 -4.35 10.75
N THR A 75 -16.00 -4.80 10.21
CA THR A 75 -16.02 -5.96 9.32
C THR A 75 -15.29 -5.65 8.01
N VAL A 76 -14.18 -6.34 7.78
CA VAL A 76 -13.40 -6.26 6.54
C VAL A 76 -13.51 -7.58 5.80
N VAL A 77 -13.95 -7.52 4.55
CA VAL A 77 -14.10 -8.70 3.70
C VAL A 77 -12.91 -8.78 2.76
N PHE A 78 -12.19 -9.90 2.79
CA PHE A 78 -11.15 -10.22 1.83
C PHE A 78 -11.77 -10.96 0.66
N GLY A 79 -11.87 -10.29 -0.48
CA GLY A 79 -12.42 -10.82 -1.71
C GLY A 79 -13.87 -10.40 -1.92
N LEU A 80 -14.14 -9.76 -3.07
CA LEU A 80 -15.50 -9.40 -3.44
C LEU A 80 -16.22 -10.58 -4.09
N GLY A 81 -15.56 -11.26 -5.03
CA GLY A 81 -16.29 -12.12 -5.98
C GLY A 81 -17.42 -11.29 -6.61
N PHE A 82 -18.67 -11.74 -6.52
CA PHE A 82 -19.88 -10.95 -6.85
C PHE A 82 -20.71 -10.52 -5.61
N GLY A 83 -20.13 -10.58 -4.42
CA GLY A 83 -20.68 -9.94 -3.23
C GLY A 83 -21.80 -10.70 -2.50
N TYR A 84 -22.09 -11.96 -2.83
CA TYR A 84 -23.12 -12.74 -2.15
C TYR A 84 -22.88 -12.83 -0.64
N HIS A 85 -21.65 -13.10 -0.20
CA HIS A 85 -21.28 -13.11 1.22
C HIS A 85 -21.21 -11.73 1.86
N VAL A 86 -21.14 -10.66 1.06
CA VAL A 86 -21.12 -9.28 1.59
C VAL A 86 -22.51 -8.87 2.08
N LEU A 87 -23.58 -9.30 1.41
CA LEU A 87 -24.94 -8.88 1.74
C LEU A 87 -25.39 -9.33 3.16
N PRO A 88 -25.24 -10.59 3.58
CA PRO A 88 -25.57 -10.99 4.96
C PRO A 88 -24.71 -10.29 6.01
N LEU A 89 -23.45 -9.98 5.71
CA LEU A 89 -22.57 -9.23 6.61
C LEU A 89 -23.01 -7.76 6.73
N LEU A 90 -23.49 -7.18 5.63
CA LEU A 90 -23.94 -5.80 5.53
C LEU A 90 -25.22 -5.54 6.32
N GLU A 91 -26.11 -6.52 6.43
CA GLU A 91 -27.34 -6.44 7.25
C GLU A 91 -27.05 -6.14 8.73
N LYS A 92 -25.85 -6.50 9.22
CA LYS A 92 -25.46 -6.32 10.62
C LYS A 92 -24.75 -5.01 10.88
N ARG A 93 -23.91 -4.57 9.94
CA ARG A 93 -23.16 -3.31 10.03
C ARG A 93 -22.53 -2.99 8.69
N GLU A 94 -22.08 -1.76 8.55
CA GLU A 94 -21.32 -1.38 7.37
C GLU A 94 -20.02 -2.21 7.21
N VAL A 95 -19.66 -2.50 5.97
CA VAL A 95 -18.56 -3.40 5.61
C VAL A 95 -17.50 -2.67 4.78
N THR A 96 -16.24 -3.05 4.90
CA THR A 96 -15.19 -2.67 3.93
C THR A 96 -14.83 -3.90 3.11
N VAL A 97 -14.92 -3.83 1.79
CA VAL A 97 -14.54 -4.94 0.90
C VAL A 97 -13.22 -4.63 0.22
N ILE A 98 -12.25 -5.52 0.36
CA ILE A 98 -10.94 -5.44 -0.29
C ILE A 98 -10.92 -6.45 -1.44
N GLU A 99 -10.71 -5.97 -2.66
CA GLU A 99 -10.60 -6.80 -3.86
C GLU A 99 -9.41 -6.33 -4.70
N PRO A 100 -8.34 -7.14 -4.84
CA PRO A 100 -7.12 -6.74 -5.52
C PRO A 100 -7.30 -6.53 -7.03
N LEU A 101 -8.31 -7.14 -7.67
CA LEU A 101 -8.45 -7.14 -9.12
C LEU A 101 -9.55 -6.17 -9.59
N MET A 102 -9.14 -5.13 -10.32
CA MET A 102 -10.09 -4.20 -10.98
C MET A 102 -10.98 -4.93 -12.00
N THR A 103 -10.50 -6.00 -12.63
CA THR A 103 -11.28 -6.80 -13.59
C THR A 103 -12.46 -7.51 -12.92
N ILE A 104 -12.30 -8.02 -11.70
CA ILE A 104 -13.38 -8.62 -10.92
C ILE A 104 -14.42 -7.57 -10.55
N PHE A 105 -13.98 -6.41 -10.05
CA PHE A 105 -14.89 -5.31 -9.71
C PHE A 105 -15.66 -4.77 -10.93
N ARG A 106 -14.98 -4.68 -12.09
CA ARG A 106 -15.63 -4.30 -13.35
C ARG A 106 -16.70 -5.31 -13.75
N ALA A 107 -16.41 -6.61 -13.70
CA ALA A 107 -17.39 -7.66 -13.99
C ALA A 107 -18.58 -7.61 -13.01
N PHE A 108 -18.31 -7.40 -11.73
CA PHE A 108 -19.33 -7.23 -10.71
C PHE A 108 -20.27 -6.06 -11.04
N MET A 109 -19.72 -4.88 -11.36
CA MET A 109 -20.53 -3.73 -11.76
C MET A 109 -21.31 -3.93 -13.05
N SER A 110 -20.88 -4.82 -13.94
CA SER A 110 -21.59 -5.17 -15.17
C SER A 110 -22.68 -6.23 -14.98
N SER A 111 -22.66 -6.98 -13.87
CA SER A 111 -23.54 -8.14 -13.69
C SER A 111 -24.42 -8.09 -12.44
N VAL A 112 -24.11 -7.26 -11.45
CA VAL A 112 -24.82 -7.20 -10.16
C VAL A 112 -25.29 -5.77 -9.89
N ASP A 113 -26.53 -5.59 -9.43
CA ASP A 113 -27.02 -4.27 -9.01
C ASP A 113 -26.23 -3.78 -7.79
N LEU A 114 -25.63 -2.60 -7.88
CA LEU A 114 -24.81 -2.02 -6.82
C LEU A 114 -25.67 -1.41 -5.71
N LYS A 115 -26.96 -1.14 -5.98
CA LYS A 115 -27.87 -0.47 -5.04
C LYS A 115 -27.91 -1.12 -3.64
N PRO A 116 -27.97 -2.46 -3.48
CA PRO A 116 -28.02 -3.08 -2.16
C PRO A 116 -26.74 -2.90 -1.34
N PHE A 117 -25.61 -2.60 -1.98
CA PHE A 117 -24.31 -2.46 -1.31
C PHE A 117 -24.06 -1.04 -0.81
N LEU A 118 -24.63 -0.02 -1.45
CA LEU A 118 -24.38 1.39 -1.11
C LEU A 118 -25.53 1.98 -0.29
N PRO A 119 -25.24 2.84 0.71
CA PRO A 119 -23.92 3.38 1.08
C PRO A 119 -23.10 2.50 2.04
N GLY A 120 -23.65 1.38 2.52
CA GLY A 120 -23.07 0.64 3.65
C GLY A 120 -21.79 -0.15 3.35
N VAL A 121 -21.37 -0.27 2.09
CA VAL A 121 -20.10 -0.90 1.69
C VAL A 121 -19.09 0.14 1.23
N ARG A 122 -17.92 0.12 1.87
CA ARG A 122 -16.72 0.85 1.43
C ARG A 122 -15.86 -0.08 0.57
N PHE A 123 -15.78 0.19 -0.73
CA PHE A 123 -14.98 -0.62 -1.66
C PHE A 123 -13.52 -0.14 -1.69
N ARG A 124 -12.59 -1.08 -1.53
CA ARG A 124 -11.13 -0.89 -1.63
C ARG A 124 -10.61 -1.79 -2.75
N ILE A 125 -10.69 -1.28 -3.98
CA ILE A 125 -10.46 -2.05 -5.20
C ILE A 125 -9.10 -1.73 -5.79
N ALA A 126 -8.33 -2.77 -6.13
CA ALA A 126 -7.01 -2.68 -6.78
C ALA A 126 -6.09 -1.64 -6.12
N GLU A 127 -6.18 -1.52 -4.79
CA GLU A 127 -5.26 -0.75 -3.97
C GLU A 127 -4.14 -1.68 -3.48
N THR A 128 -2.92 -1.18 -3.31
CA THR A 128 -1.82 -2.03 -2.82
C THR A 128 -1.97 -2.32 -1.33
N PRO A 129 -1.46 -3.46 -0.81
CA PRO A 129 -1.49 -3.75 0.62
C PRO A 129 -0.86 -2.60 1.44
N ALA A 130 0.27 -2.07 1.00
CA ALA A 130 0.94 -0.94 1.63
C ALA A 130 0.04 0.30 1.74
N SER A 131 -0.67 0.67 0.67
CA SER A 131 -1.59 1.82 0.70
C SER A 131 -2.78 1.62 1.63
N LEU A 132 -3.28 0.39 1.75
CA LEU A 132 -4.40 0.06 2.64
C LEU A 132 -3.96 0.12 4.11
N LEU A 133 -2.78 -0.40 4.41
CA LEU A 133 -2.19 -0.38 5.75
C LEU A 133 -1.88 1.05 6.21
N ALA A 134 -1.39 1.91 5.29
CA ALA A 134 -1.02 3.29 5.58
C ALA A 134 -2.22 4.21 5.87
N ARG A 135 -3.39 3.98 5.26
CA ARG A 135 -4.60 4.81 5.46
C ARG A 135 -5.18 4.77 6.88
N TYR A 136 -4.75 3.82 7.71
CA TYR A 136 -5.09 3.73 9.14
C TYR A 136 -6.59 3.72 9.47
N GLU A 137 -7.45 3.36 8.52
CA GLU A 137 -8.90 3.24 8.75
C GLU A 137 -9.45 1.96 8.13
N PRO A 138 -10.18 1.14 8.91
CA PRO A 138 -10.45 1.25 10.36
C PRO A 138 -9.25 0.79 11.21
N LYS A 139 -9.18 1.20 12.48
CA LYS A 139 -8.07 0.87 13.40
C LYS A 139 -7.96 -0.63 13.68
N CYS A 140 -9.09 -1.30 13.86
CA CYS A 140 -9.19 -2.74 14.13
C CYS A 140 -10.05 -3.41 13.07
N TRP A 141 -9.57 -4.53 12.52
CA TRP A 141 -10.23 -5.27 11.45
C TRP A 141 -10.71 -6.61 11.99
N ASN A 142 -12.01 -6.87 11.89
CA ASN A 142 -12.55 -8.21 12.01
C ASN A 142 -12.76 -8.78 10.61
N ILE A 143 -11.92 -9.74 10.24
CA ILE A 143 -11.70 -10.12 8.84
C ILE A 143 -12.54 -11.33 8.48
N PHE A 144 -13.48 -11.16 7.56
CA PHE A 144 -14.14 -12.26 6.88
C PHE A 144 -13.34 -12.66 5.63
N LYS A 145 -12.94 -13.93 5.57
CA LYS A 145 -12.10 -14.48 4.50
C LYS A 145 -12.94 -15.23 3.47
N HIS A 146 -13.13 -14.65 2.29
CA HIS A 146 -13.77 -15.36 1.18
C HIS A 146 -12.75 -16.25 0.46
N ILE A 147 -12.67 -17.52 0.86
CA ILE A 147 -11.61 -18.46 0.47
C ILE A 147 -11.38 -18.57 -1.05
N PRO A 148 -12.40 -18.65 -1.92
CA PRO A 148 -12.18 -18.68 -3.36
C PRO A 148 -11.44 -17.45 -3.88
N SER A 149 -11.79 -16.25 -3.39
CA SER A 149 -11.10 -15.01 -3.75
C SER A 149 -9.68 -14.94 -3.18
N ILE A 150 -9.46 -15.46 -1.97
CA ILE A 150 -8.12 -15.49 -1.37
C ILE A 150 -7.17 -16.36 -2.18
N ARG A 151 -7.62 -17.51 -2.69
CA ARG A 151 -6.79 -18.37 -3.54
C ARG A 151 -6.33 -17.66 -4.82
N ILE A 152 -7.20 -16.87 -5.43
CA ILE A 152 -6.84 -16.07 -6.61
C ILE A 152 -5.85 -14.95 -6.28
N GLY A 153 -6.00 -14.33 -5.12
CA GLY A 153 -5.16 -13.23 -4.65
C GLY A 153 -4.15 -13.60 -3.57
N GLU A 154 -3.66 -14.85 -3.51
CA GLU A 154 -2.98 -15.37 -2.31
C GLU A 154 -1.80 -14.50 -1.87
N ALA A 155 -0.91 -14.16 -2.81
CA ALA A 155 0.24 -13.31 -2.52
C ALA A 155 -0.16 -11.93 -1.99
N TYR A 156 -1.25 -11.35 -2.51
CA TYR A 156 -1.76 -10.05 -2.08
C TYR A 156 -2.29 -10.10 -0.65
N TYR A 157 -3.16 -11.06 -0.33
CA TYR A 157 -3.75 -11.17 1.00
C TYR A 157 -2.71 -11.59 2.05
N LYS A 158 -1.74 -12.46 1.67
CA LYS A 158 -0.61 -12.81 2.54
C LYS A 158 0.25 -11.60 2.90
N GLN A 159 0.51 -10.69 1.96
CA GLN A 159 1.19 -9.43 2.26
C GLN A 159 0.38 -8.54 3.19
N LEU A 160 -0.93 -8.45 2.98
CA LEU A 160 -1.83 -7.65 3.81
C LEU A 160 -1.88 -8.18 5.26
N GLU A 161 -2.00 -9.50 5.44
CA GLU A 161 -1.99 -10.15 6.76
C GLU A 161 -0.66 -9.95 7.48
N LYS A 162 0.46 -10.20 6.79
CA LYS A 162 1.80 -9.92 7.34
C LYS A 162 1.94 -8.47 7.77
N GLY A 163 1.43 -7.52 6.99
CA GLY A 163 1.46 -6.10 7.33
C GLY A 163 0.59 -5.76 8.55
N LEU A 164 -0.57 -6.40 8.72
CA LEU A 164 -1.40 -6.25 9.91
C LEU A 164 -0.71 -6.82 11.16
N GLU A 165 -0.05 -7.98 11.03
CA GLU A 165 0.75 -8.59 12.11
C GLU A 165 1.94 -7.73 12.50
N ALA A 166 2.74 -7.29 11.52
CA ALA A 166 3.86 -6.40 11.74
C ALA A 166 3.41 -5.10 12.42
N ARG A 167 2.27 -4.54 12.01
CA ARG A 167 1.70 -3.36 12.65
C ARG A 167 1.34 -3.60 14.12
N LYS A 168 0.68 -4.72 14.45
CA LYS A 168 0.37 -5.07 15.85
C LYS A 168 1.63 -5.23 16.69
N PHE A 169 2.68 -5.78 16.10
CA PHE A 169 3.97 -5.95 16.76
C PHE A 169 4.69 -4.62 17.00
N ILE A 170 4.65 -3.71 16.01
CA ILE A 170 5.34 -2.41 16.07
C ILE A 170 4.55 -1.39 16.89
N SER A 171 3.21 -1.46 16.95
CA SER A 171 2.39 -0.42 17.59
C SER A 171 2.69 -0.18 19.08
N ASN A 172 3.26 -1.17 19.75
CA ASN A 172 3.61 -1.11 21.17
C ASN A 172 5.13 -1.09 21.40
N LYS A 173 5.91 -0.78 20.36
CA LYS A 173 7.37 -0.77 20.43
C LYS A 173 7.93 0.58 20.01
N SER A 174 8.94 1.02 20.76
CA SER A 174 9.86 2.04 20.27
C SER A 174 10.79 1.39 19.26
N LEU A 175 10.93 2.00 18.08
CA LEU A 175 11.87 1.57 17.05
C LEU A 175 13.08 2.49 17.08
N LYS A 176 14.25 1.94 16.76
CA LYS A 176 15.47 2.70 16.46
C LYS A 176 15.47 3.07 14.99
N VAL A 177 15.31 4.35 14.67
CA VAL A 177 15.29 4.85 13.29
C VAL A 177 16.52 5.71 13.03
N LEU A 178 17.35 5.31 12.08
CA LEU A 178 18.43 6.15 11.58
C LEU A 178 17.94 6.96 10.39
N VAL A 179 17.84 8.27 10.56
CA VAL A 179 17.36 9.18 9.50
C VAL A 179 18.55 9.76 8.74
N VAL A 180 18.62 9.52 7.43
CA VAL A 180 19.66 10.09 6.56
C VAL A 180 19.12 11.36 5.90
N LYS A 181 19.74 12.50 6.24
CA LYS A 181 19.35 13.82 5.74
C LYS A 181 19.97 14.08 4.36
N PRO A 182 19.35 14.92 3.52
CA PRO A 182 20.01 15.42 2.32
C PRO A 182 21.20 16.33 2.69
N ILE A 183 22.13 16.52 1.74
CA ILE A 183 23.28 17.42 1.93
C ILE A 183 22.81 18.89 2.00
N TYR A 184 21.77 19.26 1.24
CA TYR A 184 21.23 20.62 1.22
C TYR A 184 19.83 20.62 0.59
N GLY A 185 19.21 21.79 0.48
CA GLY A 185 17.99 22.00 -0.30
C GLY A 185 16.69 21.87 0.49
N GLY A 186 15.56 21.95 -0.22
CA GLY A 186 14.22 22.02 0.38
C GLY A 186 13.78 20.78 1.15
N SER A 187 14.43 19.64 0.91
CA SER A 187 14.17 18.39 1.64
C SER A 187 14.76 18.39 3.06
N LEU A 188 15.72 19.28 3.38
CA LEU A 188 16.39 19.32 4.68
C LEU A 188 15.42 19.72 5.82
N PRO A 189 14.62 20.81 5.70
CA PRO A 189 13.56 21.10 6.67
C PRO A 189 12.60 19.93 6.88
N THR A 190 12.19 19.25 5.81
CA THR A 190 11.32 18.07 5.92
C THR A 190 11.99 16.93 6.69
N ALA A 191 13.29 16.72 6.48
CA ALA A 191 14.04 15.73 7.24
C ALA A 191 14.05 16.04 8.74
N ASN A 192 14.21 17.31 9.11
CA ASN A 192 14.15 17.73 10.52
C ASN A 192 12.75 17.53 11.12
N TYR A 193 11.69 17.94 10.41
CA TYR A 193 10.32 17.68 10.86
C TYR A 193 10.00 16.18 10.97
N CYS A 194 10.56 15.35 10.09
CA CYS A 194 10.43 13.90 10.15
C CYS A 194 11.09 13.33 11.41
N VAL A 195 12.30 13.78 11.74
CA VAL A 195 13.00 13.40 12.97
C VAL A 195 12.17 13.77 14.20
N ASP A 196 11.66 14.99 14.27
CA ASP A 196 10.84 15.46 15.40
C ASP A 196 9.54 14.67 15.52
N ALA A 197 8.87 14.38 14.41
CA ALA A 197 7.65 13.57 14.39
C ALA A 197 7.91 12.15 14.90
N LEU A 198 8.99 11.49 14.45
CA LEU A 198 9.35 10.15 14.91
C LEU A 198 9.65 10.12 16.41
N LYS A 199 10.38 11.12 16.92
CA LYS A 199 10.63 11.28 18.37
C LYS A 199 9.33 11.49 19.14
N ASN A 200 8.44 12.33 18.65
CA ASN A 200 7.13 12.59 19.27
C ASN A 200 6.20 11.36 19.25
N LEU A 201 6.39 10.45 18.30
CA LEU A 201 5.73 9.14 18.27
C LEU A 201 6.34 8.11 19.22
N GLY A 202 7.41 8.47 19.94
CA GLY A 202 8.06 7.62 20.94
C GLY A 202 9.15 6.70 20.38
N HIS A 203 9.68 6.98 19.20
CA HIS A 203 10.80 6.24 18.60
C HIS A 203 12.16 6.80 19.04
N GLU A 204 13.19 5.96 19.08
CA GLU A 204 14.58 6.36 19.28
C GLU A 204 15.16 6.76 17.92
N VAL A 205 15.60 8.01 17.77
CA VAL A 205 15.96 8.56 16.46
C VAL A 205 17.35 9.16 16.48
N GLU A 206 18.21 8.64 15.62
CA GLU A 206 19.53 9.19 15.31
C GLU A 206 19.57 9.70 13.87
N THR A 207 20.47 10.64 13.58
CA THR A 207 20.56 11.27 12.25
C THR A 207 21.94 11.15 11.62
N VAL A 208 21.99 10.96 10.31
CA VAL A 208 23.19 11.25 9.52
C VAL A 208 23.03 12.66 8.97
N ASP A 209 23.70 13.61 9.61
CA ASP A 209 23.65 15.04 9.27
C ASP A 209 24.59 15.35 8.10
N CYS A 210 24.22 14.91 6.90
CA CYS A 210 24.99 15.16 5.67
C CYS A 210 25.11 16.66 5.35
N ASP A 211 24.21 17.48 5.88
CA ASP A 211 24.22 18.94 5.76
C ASP A 211 25.44 19.60 6.38
N LYS A 212 26.06 18.98 7.40
CA LYS A 212 27.33 19.44 7.98
C LYS A 212 28.50 19.37 7.00
N PHE A 213 28.36 18.66 5.88
CA PHE A 213 29.39 18.51 4.86
C PHE A 213 29.07 19.27 3.56
N ALA A 214 28.01 20.11 3.55
CA ALA A 214 27.57 20.83 2.35
C ALA A 214 28.66 21.70 1.72
N ASP A 215 29.38 22.48 2.54
CA ASP A 215 30.45 23.37 2.05
C ASP A 215 31.56 22.57 1.35
N GLY A 216 31.92 21.40 1.90
CA GLY A 216 32.90 20.50 1.30
C GLY A 216 32.41 19.92 -0.03
N PHE A 217 31.13 19.54 -0.12
CA PHE A 217 30.52 19.06 -1.37
C PHE A 217 30.59 20.12 -2.48
N PHE A 218 30.20 21.37 -2.18
CA PHE A 218 30.23 22.45 -3.17
C PHE A 218 31.66 22.83 -3.55
N SER A 219 32.58 22.90 -2.58
CA SER A 219 34.00 23.18 -2.85
C SER A 219 34.63 22.14 -3.78
N LEU A 220 34.33 20.85 -3.60
CA LEU A 220 34.81 19.78 -4.48
C LEU A 220 34.24 19.90 -5.89
N LYS A 221 32.97 20.29 -6.01
CA LYS A 221 32.32 20.51 -7.31
C LYS A 221 32.95 21.68 -8.07
N GLU A 222 33.40 22.70 -7.38
CA GLU A 222 34.01 23.91 -7.96
C GLU A 222 35.53 23.81 -8.18
N THR A 223 36.16 22.75 -7.66
CA THR A 223 37.62 22.52 -7.77
C THR A 223 38.12 22.45 -9.22
N THR A 224 37.26 22.06 -10.17
CA THR A 224 37.63 21.94 -11.58
C THR A 224 36.50 22.38 -12.50
N LYS A 225 36.85 23.06 -13.60
CA LYS A 225 35.91 23.43 -14.65
C LYS A 225 35.59 22.26 -15.59
N ILE A 226 36.35 21.17 -15.54
CA ILE A 226 36.10 19.97 -16.34
C ILE A 226 34.95 19.20 -15.71
N LYS A 227 33.78 19.23 -16.36
CA LYS A 227 32.52 18.65 -15.85
C LYS A 227 32.68 17.19 -15.40
N THR A 228 33.34 16.34 -16.19
CA THR A 228 33.56 14.92 -15.86
C THR A 228 34.34 14.73 -14.56
N ASN A 229 35.35 15.58 -14.31
CA ASN A 229 36.14 15.50 -13.08
C ASN A 229 35.34 15.98 -11.87
N ALA A 230 34.55 17.05 -12.01
CA ALA A 230 33.68 17.54 -10.96
C ALA A 230 32.58 16.51 -10.60
N GLU A 231 32.01 15.84 -11.59
CA GLU A 231 31.05 14.75 -11.40
C GLU A 231 31.71 13.55 -10.70
N PHE A 232 32.92 13.16 -11.10
CA PHE A 232 33.66 12.09 -10.44
C PHE A 232 33.95 12.40 -8.97
N LEU A 233 34.38 13.62 -8.64
CA LEU A 233 34.59 14.07 -7.26
C LEU A 233 33.29 14.08 -6.46
N SER A 234 32.19 14.55 -7.07
CA SER A 234 30.87 14.52 -6.45
C SER A 234 30.44 13.09 -6.11
N GLN A 235 30.62 12.14 -7.04
CA GLN A 235 30.32 10.73 -6.79
C GLN A 235 31.17 10.12 -5.68
N LYS A 236 32.47 10.44 -5.62
CA LYS A 236 33.33 10.02 -4.51
C LYS A 236 32.87 10.56 -3.16
N PHE A 237 32.41 11.81 -3.12
CA PHE A 237 31.84 12.41 -1.91
C PHE A 237 30.55 11.72 -1.49
N LEU A 238 29.62 11.43 -2.43
CA LEU A 238 28.38 10.70 -2.12
C LEU A 238 28.69 9.30 -1.56
N ASN A 239 29.65 8.59 -2.13
CA ASN A 239 30.10 7.30 -1.60
C ASN A 239 30.66 7.43 -0.17
N LEU A 240 31.42 8.49 0.12
CA LEU A 240 31.88 8.77 1.49
C LEU A 240 30.70 8.97 2.46
N MET A 241 29.66 9.71 2.06
CA MET A 241 28.46 9.86 2.90
C MET A 241 27.72 8.52 3.11
N GLY A 242 27.74 7.64 2.11
CA GLY A 242 27.32 6.25 2.23
C GLY A 242 28.08 5.48 3.31
N GLU A 243 29.41 5.57 3.31
CA GLU A 243 30.26 4.93 4.33
C GLU A 243 30.03 5.53 5.73
N VAL A 244 29.87 6.85 5.84
CA VAL A 244 29.50 7.51 7.11
C VAL A 244 28.16 6.97 7.62
N THR A 245 27.18 6.78 6.72
CA THR A 245 25.88 6.19 7.06
C THR A 245 26.05 4.76 7.55
N ALA A 246 26.85 3.94 6.86
CA ALA A 246 27.10 2.55 7.24
C ALA A 246 27.81 2.44 8.60
N ALA A 247 28.81 3.28 8.85
CA ALA A 247 29.51 3.35 10.12
C ALA A 247 28.54 3.71 11.27
N LYS A 248 27.72 4.75 11.07
CA LYS A 248 26.72 5.14 12.07
C LYS A 248 25.64 4.07 12.29
N ALA A 249 25.22 3.39 11.22
CA ALA A 249 24.27 2.28 11.32
C ALA A 249 24.86 1.08 12.08
N ALA A 250 26.14 0.76 11.87
CA ALA A 250 26.82 -0.32 12.59
C ALA A 250 26.92 -0.06 14.10
N GLU A 251 27.14 1.19 14.50
CA GLU A 251 27.17 1.61 15.91
C GLU A 251 25.77 1.66 16.52
N PHE A 252 24.84 2.38 15.88
CA PHE A 252 23.50 2.62 16.41
C PHE A 252 22.59 1.39 16.36
N ARG A 253 22.85 0.46 15.42
CA ARG A 253 22.05 -0.74 15.14
C ARG A 253 20.55 -0.41 15.00
N PRO A 254 20.16 0.44 14.03
CA PRO A 254 18.77 0.80 13.83
C PRO A 254 17.93 -0.39 13.36
N ASP A 255 16.66 -0.40 13.75
CA ASP A 255 15.65 -1.30 13.19
C ASP A 255 15.33 -0.94 11.73
N MET A 256 15.56 0.32 11.36
CA MET A 256 15.30 0.84 10.02
C MET A 256 16.16 2.08 9.71
N ILE A 257 16.63 2.17 8.46
CA ILE A 257 17.24 3.37 7.90
C ILE A 257 16.21 4.07 7.03
N LEU A 258 15.89 5.32 7.37
CA LEU A 258 14.98 6.18 6.62
C LEU A 258 15.77 7.29 5.92
N ALA A 259 15.94 7.15 4.61
CA ALA A 259 16.60 8.14 3.78
C ALA A 259 15.57 9.12 3.19
N LEU A 260 15.75 10.42 3.44
CA LEU A 260 14.86 11.44 2.87
C LEU A 260 15.22 11.70 1.41
N ALA A 261 14.30 12.33 0.68
CA ALA A 261 14.55 12.80 -0.68
C ALA A 261 15.90 13.52 -0.78
N GLN A 262 16.72 13.13 -1.75
CA GLN A 262 18.08 13.65 -1.99
C GLN A 262 19.12 13.31 -0.90
N ALA A 263 18.84 12.36 -0.01
CA ALA A 263 19.86 11.75 0.84
C ALA A 263 21.00 11.17 -0.02
N PRO A 264 22.27 11.39 0.34
CA PRO A 264 23.42 11.05 -0.49
C PRO A 264 23.80 9.56 -0.38
N LEU A 265 22.86 8.66 -0.69
CA LEU A 265 23.13 7.22 -0.77
C LEU A 265 23.14 6.78 -2.23
N THR A 266 24.32 6.44 -2.72
CA THR A 266 24.52 5.84 -4.04
C THR A 266 24.04 4.39 -4.05
N PRO A 267 23.84 3.77 -5.25
CA PRO A 267 23.55 2.35 -5.36
C PRO A 267 24.57 1.47 -4.63
N GLU A 268 25.85 1.82 -4.68
CA GLU A 268 26.94 1.14 -3.97
C GLU A 268 26.76 1.23 -2.45
N ALA A 269 26.48 2.43 -1.93
CA ALA A 269 26.21 2.65 -0.51
C ALA A 269 24.98 1.85 -0.03
N ILE A 270 23.92 1.81 -0.83
CA ILE A 270 22.71 1.02 -0.51
C ILE A 270 23.05 -0.47 -0.46
N ASN A 271 23.84 -0.99 -1.40
CA ASN A 271 24.24 -2.39 -1.38
C ASN A 271 25.09 -2.71 -0.15
N ARG A 272 26.01 -1.82 0.23
CA ARG A 272 26.79 -1.95 1.46
C ARG A 272 25.91 -1.96 2.72
N LEU A 273 24.89 -1.10 2.78
CA LEU A 273 23.94 -1.07 3.88
C LEU A 273 23.06 -2.33 3.95
N LYS A 274 22.73 -2.94 2.80
CA LYS A 274 21.98 -4.22 2.77
C LYS A 274 22.75 -5.37 3.41
N GLU A 275 24.09 -5.34 3.40
CA GLU A 275 24.92 -6.33 4.10
C GLU A 275 24.74 -6.28 5.63
N LEU A 276 24.23 -5.16 6.17
CA LEU A 276 23.89 -5.04 7.59
C LEU A 276 22.54 -5.70 7.94
N GLU A 277 21.82 -6.23 6.94
CA GLU A 277 20.47 -6.80 7.08
C GLU A 277 19.43 -5.81 7.66
N ILE A 278 19.70 -4.51 7.56
CA ILE A 278 18.81 -3.44 8.02
C ILE A 278 17.94 -2.96 6.84
N PRO A 279 16.60 -2.86 7.01
CA PRO A 279 15.73 -2.27 6.01
C PRO A 279 16.11 -0.81 5.71
N VAL A 280 16.39 -0.50 4.44
CA VAL A 280 16.62 0.87 3.94
C VAL A 280 15.39 1.31 3.16
N THR A 281 14.76 2.40 3.57
CA THR A 281 13.62 3.01 2.86
C THR A 281 13.93 4.42 2.43
N PHE A 282 13.64 4.74 1.18
CA PHE A 282 13.69 6.09 0.67
C PHE A 282 12.31 6.73 0.69
N TRP A 283 12.22 7.93 1.26
CA TRP A 283 11.00 8.73 1.23
C TRP A 283 11.16 9.94 0.30
N PHE A 284 10.59 9.79 -0.90
CA PHE A 284 10.44 10.85 -1.87
C PHE A 284 9.22 11.71 -1.52
N VAL A 285 9.45 12.78 -0.77
CA VAL A 285 8.41 13.68 -0.26
C VAL A 285 7.75 14.48 -1.40
N GLU A 286 8.52 14.77 -2.43
CA GLU A 286 8.07 15.54 -3.59
C GLU A 286 7.29 14.67 -4.59
N ASP A 287 6.58 15.30 -5.53
CA ASP A 287 5.84 14.56 -6.55
C ASP A 287 6.81 13.78 -7.45
N PHE A 288 6.90 12.48 -7.21
CA PHE A 288 7.76 11.56 -7.96
C PHE A 288 7.42 11.50 -9.47
N ARG A 289 6.26 12.03 -9.89
CA ARG A 289 5.87 12.14 -11.30
C ARG A 289 6.53 13.32 -11.99
N THR A 290 6.87 14.37 -11.25
CA THR A 290 7.54 15.57 -11.79
C THR A 290 9.05 15.51 -11.59
N LEU A 291 9.52 14.90 -10.51
CA LEU A 291 10.94 14.81 -10.18
C LEU A 291 11.44 13.36 -10.27
N PRO A 292 12.16 12.98 -11.35
CA PRO A 292 12.52 11.59 -11.63
C PRO A 292 13.86 11.15 -11.02
N TYR A 293 14.41 11.89 -10.05
CA TYR A 293 15.73 11.59 -9.44
C TYR A 293 15.77 10.28 -8.63
N TRP A 294 14.63 9.60 -8.48
CA TRP A 294 14.49 8.29 -7.84
C TRP A 294 14.69 7.12 -8.81
N LYS A 295 14.68 7.37 -10.12
CA LYS A 295 14.92 6.35 -11.16
C LYS A 295 16.41 6.05 -11.27
#